data_AF-A0A1I2JEG6-F1
#
_entry.id   AF-A0A1I2JEG6-F1
#
_cell.length_a   1.000
_cell.length_b   1.000
_cell.length_c   1.000
_cell.angle_alpha   90.00
_cell.angle_beta   90.00
_cell.angle_gamma   90.00
#
_symmetry.space_group_name_H-M   'P 1'
#
loop_
_entity.id
_entity.type
_entity.pdbx_description
1 polymer ?
#
loop_
_entity_poly.entity_id
_entity_poly.type
_entity_poly.pdbx_seq_one_letter_code
_entity_poly.pdbx_strand_id
1 'polypeptide(L)'
;MKSLVLPAILLASTGLAHAGIATTFNVDSGKHWSVKDDVLSYDTQIFTPFGGTLRSNLTSQRDCRNRYVGTAHSSTCFFDFDQSGIKSPFDNGYLARFESAEPPDQVLYANIQVALDGSYTGHFIFAVEKNEYNWNDSTSLFYSASYQLLFKGTGMDWATSIDAALAETLWHRESLSEVTFGTVWSRVRNDWSTGAETWLEWEGWESDLKVAAVPEPATAALFGIGLAAIAGLRRRKRN
;
A
#
# COMPACT_ATOMS: atom_id res chain seq x y z
N MET A 1 51.10 -34.25 15.49
CA MET A 1 50.29 -33.18 16.10
C MET A 1 49.00 -33.07 15.32
N LYS A 2 47.87 -33.35 15.98
CA LYS A 2 46.52 -33.23 15.41
C LYS A 2 46.16 -31.74 15.35
N SER A 3 45.69 -31.27 14.21
CA SER A 3 44.92 -30.02 14.14
C SER A 3 43.66 -30.30 13.34
N LEU A 4 42.54 -30.41 14.05
CA LEU A 4 41.19 -30.40 13.50
C LEU A 4 40.91 -28.98 13.02
N VAL A 5 40.64 -28.81 11.72
CA VAL A 5 40.01 -27.59 11.21
C VAL A 5 38.56 -27.95 10.94
N LEU A 6 37.68 -27.48 11.82
CA LEU A 6 36.22 -27.50 11.61
C LEU A 6 35.90 -26.71 10.33
N PRO A 7 35.07 -27.23 9.41
CA PRO A 7 34.39 -26.35 8.47
C PRO A 7 33.36 -25.54 9.28
N ALA A 8 33.54 -24.22 9.25
CA ALA A 8 32.58 -23.24 9.74
C ALA A 8 31.20 -23.57 9.18
N ILE A 9 30.28 -23.90 10.08
CA ILE A 9 28.86 -23.87 9.80
C ILE A 9 28.54 -22.40 9.55
N LEU A 10 28.46 -22.00 8.27
CA LEU A 10 27.65 -20.85 7.90
C LEU A 10 26.24 -21.18 8.38
N LEU A 11 25.90 -20.67 9.56
CA LEU A 11 24.52 -20.35 9.86
C LEU A 11 24.09 -19.39 8.75
N ALA A 12 23.42 -19.94 7.74
CA ALA A 12 22.46 -19.15 7.00
C ALA A 12 21.55 -18.55 8.07
N SER A 13 21.72 -17.26 8.30
CA SER A 13 20.73 -16.44 8.95
C SER A 13 19.42 -16.72 8.23
N THR A 14 18.59 -17.59 8.80
CA THR A 14 17.15 -17.57 8.58
C THR A 14 16.69 -16.25 9.19
N GLY A 15 17.00 -15.15 8.50
CA GLY A 15 16.33 -13.89 8.71
C GLY A 15 14.87 -14.23 8.57
N LEU A 16 14.13 -13.97 9.64
CA LEU A 16 12.68 -14.07 9.70
C LEU A 16 12.15 -13.63 8.34
N ALA A 17 11.47 -14.54 7.62
CA ALA A 17 10.61 -14.13 6.54
C ALA A 17 9.78 -12.99 7.12
N HIS A 18 9.94 -11.77 6.59
CA HIS A 18 9.30 -10.61 7.18
C HIS A 18 7.80 -10.88 7.11
N ALA A 19 7.17 -11.08 8.28
CA ALA A 19 5.73 -10.99 8.38
C ALA A 19 5.36 -9.58 7.92
N GLY A 20 4.62 -9.46 6.83
CA GLY A 20 4.30 -8.15 6.25
C GLY A 20 4.30 -8.08 4.72
N ILE A 21 4.13 -6.85 4.23
CA ILE A 21 4.05 -6.53 2.81
C ILE A 21 5.34 -5.83 2.39
N ALA A 22 5.93 -6.30 1.29
CA ALA A 22 7.02 -5.59 0.60
C ALA A 22 6.92 -5.80 -0.92
N THR A 23 6.85 -4.72 -1.69
CA THR A 23 6.96 -4.77 -3.16
C THR A 23 7.62 -3.53 -3.73
N THR A 24 8.44 -3.69 -4.76
CA THR A 24 8.99 -2.56 -5.50
C THR A 24 7.99 -2.07 -6.53
N PHE A 25 7.98 -0.77 -6.77
CA PHE A 25 7.12 -0.17 -7.78
C PHE A 25 7.86 0.85 -8.64
N ASN A 26 7.32 1.10 -9.83
CA ASN A 26 7.71 2.20 -10.71
C ASN A 26 6.47 2.87 -11.32
N VAL A 27 6.59 4.17 -11.57
CA VAL A 27 5.61 5.00 -12.27
C VAL A 27 6.34 5.71 -13.40
N ASP A 28 6.01 5.36 -14.65
CA ASP A 28 6.78 5.79 -15.83
C ASP A 28 6.15 6.96 -16.59
N SER A 29 4.88 7.25 -16.33
CA SER A 29 4.10 8.29 -17.01
C SER A 29 3.00 8.79 -16.09
N GLY A 30 2.25 9.82 -16.47
CA GLY A 30 1.09 10.27 -15.74
C GLY A 30 0.43 11.45 -16.44
N LYS A 31 -0.82 11.72 -16.10
CA LYS A 31 -1.55 12.89 -16.60
C LYS A 31 -1.83 13.83 -15.44
N HIS A 32 -1.53 15.11 -15.63
CA HIS A 32 -1.93 16.13 -14.68
C HIS A 32 -3.37 16.52 -14.98
N TRP A 33 -4.14 16.67 -13.90
CA TRP A 33 -5.49 17.19 -13.94
C TRP A 33 -5.62 18.34 -12.96
N SER A 34 -6.51 19.28 -13.27
CA SER A 34 -6.90 20.35 -12.38
C SER A 34 -8.37 20.71 -12.54
N VAL A 35 -8.98 21.15 -11.45
CA VAL A 35 -10.30 21.74 -11.40
C VAL A 35 -10.15 23.20 -10.98
N LYS A 36 -10.69 24.08 -11.82
CA LYS A 36 -10.80 25.51 -11.55
C LYS A 36 -12.20 25.96 -11.95
N ASP A 37 -12.89 26.67 -11.07
CA ASP A 37 -14.26 27.12 -11.28
C ASP A 37 -15.20 25.95 -11.69
N ASP A 38 -15.06 24.81 -11.01
CA ASP A 38 -15.79 23.55 -11.25
C ASP A 38 -15.59 22.90 -12.64
N VAL A 39 -14.60 23.37 -13.41
CA VAL A 39 -14.24 22.77 -14.70
C VAL A 39 -13.00 21.90 -14.56
N LEU A 40 -13.16 20.59 -14.78
CA LEU A 40 -12.05 19.64 -14.89
C LEU A 40 -11.33 19.84 -16.22
N SER A 41 -10.01 19.94 -16.15
CA SER A 41 -9.12 20.01 -17.31
C SER A 41 -7.89 19.12 -17.12
N TYR A 42 -7.37 18.62 -18.24
CA TYR A 42 -6.08 17.94 -18.30
C TYR A 42 -5.10 18.84 -19.04
N ASP A 43 -3.90 19.01 -18.49
CA ASP A 43 -2.89 19.89 -19.08
C ASP A 43 -1.65 19.12 -19.55
N THR A 44 -0.65 19.85 -20.03
CA THR A 44 0.60 19.29 -20.58
C THR A 44 1.76 19.36 -19.60
N GLN A 45 1.50 19.47 -18.29
CA GLN A 45 2.58 19.39 -17.31
C GLN A 45 3.36 18.09 -17.47
N ILE A 46 4.68 18.19 -17.28
CA ILE A 46 5.58 17.07 -17.52
C ILE A 46 5.58 16.17 -16.28
N PHE A 47 5.18 14.92 -16.48
CA PHE A 47 5.32 13.90 -15.45
C PHE A 47 6.80 13.50 -15.29
N THR A 48 7.26 13.40 -14.06
CA THR A 48 8.61 12.92 -13.74
C THR A 48 8.54 11.45 -13.29
N PRO A 49 9.12 10.50 -14.04
CA PRO A 49 9.15 9.09 -13.66
C PRO A 49 9.86 8.87 -12.32
N PHE A 50 9.36 7.92 -11.52
CA PHE A 50 9.94 7.59 -10.23
C PHE A 50 9.59 6.16 -9.80
N GLY A 51 10.22 5.69 -8.73
CA GLY A 51 9.99 4.36 -8.19
C GLY A 51 10.44 4.24 -6.74
N GLY A 52 10.13 3.11 -6.13
CA GLY A 52 10.35 2.90 -4.72
C GLY A 52 10.02 1.50 -4.24
N THR A 53 9.90 1.34 -2.91
CA THR A 53 9.43 0.08 -2.30
C THR A 53 8.32 0.38 -1.31
N LEU A 54 7.14 -0.20 -1.53
CA LEU A 54 6.01 -0.20 -0.58
C LEU A 54 6.30 -1.23 0.49
N ARG A 55 6.24 -0.85 1.78
CA ARG A 55 6.56 -1.72 2.91
C ARG A 55 5.61 -1.53 4.09
N SER A 56 5.14 -2.61 4.67
CA SER A 56 4.40 -2.61 5.94
C SER A 56 4.75 -3.86 6.73
N ASN A 57 4.95 -3.72 8.03
CA ASN A 57 5.07 -4.85 8.95
C ASN A 57 3.71 -5.35 9.47
N LEU A 58 2.60 -4.80 8.94
CA LEU A 58 1.22 -5.07 9.33
C LEU A 58 0.93 -4.86 10.83
N THR A 59 1.70 -3.99 11.49
CA THR A 59 1.38 -3.53 12.85
C THR A 59 0.14 -2.65 12.79
N SER A 60 -0.89 -3.00 13.54
CA SER A 60 -2.14 -2.25 13.58
C SER A 60 -1.94 -0.90 14.27
N GLN A 61 -2.36 0.18 13.60
CA GLN A 61 -2.37 1.52 14.18
C GLN A 61 -3.63 1.79 15.00
N ARG A 62 -4.72 1.07 14.70
CA ARG A 62 -6.05 1.24 15.30
C ARG A 62 -6.94 0.05 14.95
N ASP A 63 -7.99 -0.11 15.75
CA ASP A 63 -9.00 -1.14 15.54
C ASP A 63 -9.59 -1.07 14.13
N CYS A 64 -9.75 -2.25 13.53
CA CYS A 64 -10.35 -2.38 12.21
C CYS A 64 -11.84 -1.99 12.28
N ARG A 65 -12.30 -1.29 11.24
CA ARG A 65 -13.66 -0.76 11.14
C ARG A 65 -14.48 -1.69 10.26
N ASN A 66 -15.68 -2.02 10.72
CA ASN A 66 -16.65 -2.77 9.93
C ASN A 66 -17.81 -1.85 9.51
N ARG A 67 -18.27 -2.00 8.27
CA ARG A 67 -19.39 -1.27 7.69
C ARG A 67 -20.23 -2.20 6.83
N TYR A 68 -21.54 -2.03 6.88
CA TYR A 68 -22.47 -2.75 6.01
C TYR A 68 -22.98 -1.78 4.93
N VAL A 69 -22.81 -2.16 3.65
CA VAL A 69 -23.26 -1.36 2.50
C VAL A 69 -24.19 -2.22 1.66
N GLY A 70 -25.50 -1.94 1.76
CA GLY A 70 -26.51 -2.82 1.20
C GLY A 70 -26.41 -4.23 1.80
N THR A 71 -26.15 -5.22 0.96
CA THR A 71 -25.95 -6.62 1.38
C THR A 71 -24.49 -6.99 1.57
N ALA A 72 -23.55 -6.09 1.29
CA ALA A 72 -22.12 -6.37 1.43
C ALA A 72 -21.61 -6.02 2.82
N HIS A 73 -20.74 -6.88 3.37
CA HIS A 73 -19.96 -6.61 4.57
C HIS A 73 -18.59 -6.05 4.17
N SER A 74 -18.22 -4.89 4.68
CA SER A 74 -16.93 -4.27 4.45
C SER A 74 -16.14 -4.15 5.74
N SER A 75 -14.86 -4.48 5.68
CA SER A 75 -13.92 -4.38 6.80
C SER A 75 -12.67 -3.65 6.34
N THR A 76 -12.22 -2.66 7.11
CA THR A 76 -11.00 -1.88 6.86
C THR A 76 -10.08 -1.90 8.06
N CYS A 77 -8.82 -2.30 7.87
CA CYS A 77 -7.75 -2.14 8.86
C CYS A 77 -6.77 -1.06 8.43
N PHE A 78 -6.07 -0.51 9.43
CA PHE A 78 -5.05 0.53 9.25
C PHE A 78 -3.76 0.00 9.85
N PHE A 79 -2.73 -0.09 9.02
CA PHE A 79 -1.43 -0.61 9.40
C PHE A 79 -0.33 0.44 9.24
N ASP A 80 0.73 0.26 10.01
CA ASP A 80 1.96 1.01 9.85
C ASP A 80 2.53 0.84 8.44
N PHE A 81 3.07 1.94 7.91
CA PHE A 81 3.62 2.04 6.58
C PHE A 81 5.05 2.59 6.68
N ASP A 82 6.03 1.83 6.17
CA ASP A 82 7.41 2.30 6.05
C ASP A 82 7.57 3.04 4.72
N GLN A 83 7.59 4.37 4.80
CA GLN A 83 7.80 5.27 3.67
C GLN A 83 9.26 5.36 3.20
N SER A 84 10.21 4.66 3.84
CA SER A 84 11.62 4.77 3.47
C SER A 84 11.86 4.25 2.04
N GLY A 85 11.92 5.18 1.09
CA GLY A 85 12.03 4.89 -0.34
C GLY A 85 10.79 5.22 -1.17
N ILE A 86 9.79 5.91 -0.60
CA ILE A 86 8.58 6.37 -1.30
C ILE A 86 8.59 7.89 -1.25
N LYS A 87 9.06 8.49 -2.35
CA LYS A 87 8.95 9.94 -2.55
C LYS A 87 8.46 10.13 -3.96
N SER A 88 7.18 10.48 -4.10
CA SER A 88 6.77 11.02 -5.39
C SER A 88 7.49 12.38 -5.55
N PRO A 89 7.92 12.72 -6.78
CA PRO A 89 8.62 13.97 -7.03
C PRO A 89 7.74 15.21 -6.76
N PHE A 90 6.43 15.01 -6.59
CA PHE A 90 5.44 16.06 -6.40
C PHE A 90 5.20 16.39 -4.92
N ASP A 91 5.55 15.48 -4.01
CA ASP A 91 5.20 15.56 -2.58
C ASP A 91 5.73 16.85 -1.95
N ASN A 92 7.02 17.15 -2.16
CA ASN A 92 7.65 18.34 -1.61
C ASN A 92 6.97 19.64 -2.11
N GLY A 93 6.53 19.64 -3.37
CA GLY A 93 5.87 20.81 -3.97
C GLY A 93 4.51 21.09 -3.33
N TYR A 94 3.73 20.06 -3.04
CA TYR A 94 2.43 20.20 -2.36
C TYR A 94 2.60 20.43 -0.86
N LEU A 95 3.50 19.70 -0.19
CA LEU A 95 3.77 19.87 1.24
C LEU A 95 4.25 21.29 1.57
N ALA A 96 5.03 21.93 0.68
CA ALA A 96 5.44 23.32 0.86
C ALA A 96 4.28 24.32 0.90
N ARG A 97 3.11 23.99 0.33
CA ARG A 97 1.92 24.86 0.30
C ARG A 97 1.15 24.90 1.62
N PHE A 98 1.43 23.98 2.54
CA PHE A 98 0.86 24.05 3.89
C PHE A 98 1.56 25.07 4.79
N GLU A 99 2.78 25.51 4.44
CA GLU A 99 3.59 26.41 5.27
C GLU A 99 3.78 25.88 6.72
N SER A 100 3.72 24.57 6.88
CA SER A 100 3.72 23.87 8.17
C SER A 100 4.90 22.92 8.29
N ALA A 101 5.41 22.79 9.51
CA ALA A 101 6.48 21.84 9.85
C ALA A 101 5.93 20.47 10.29
N GLU A 102 4.61 20.33 10.42
CA GLU A 102 4.02 19.04 10.81
C GLU A 102 4.19 18.00 9.69
N PRO A 103 4.64 16.79 10.02
CA PRO A 103 4.83 15.74 9.03
C PRO A 103 3.46 15.27 8.48
N PRO A 104 3.42 14.72 7.26
CA PRO A 104 2.23 14.05 6.75
C PRO A 104 1.99 12.73 7.49
N ASP A 105 0.71 12.39 7.64
CA ASP A 105 0.25 11.08 8.07
C ASP A 105 0.57 10.02 7.02
N GLN A 106 0.89 8.81 7.51
CA GLN A 106 1.28 7.68 6.68
C GLN A 106 0.58 6.43 7.15
N VAL A 107 -0.09 5.76 6.23
CA VAL A 107 -0.91 4.61 6.58
C VAL A 107 -1.06 3.67 5.39
N LEU A 108 -1.05 2.37 5.71
CA LEU A 108 -1.57 1.35 4.82
C LEU A 108 -3.03 1.09 5.18
N TYR A 109 -3.94 1.38 4.26
CA TYR A 109 -5.32 0.94 4.32
C TYR A 109 -5.44 -0.43 3.66
N ALA A 110 -5.93 -1.42 4.41
CA ALA A 110 -6.31 -2.70 3.85
C ALA A 110 -7.81 -2.88 4.01
N ASN A 111 -8.53 -3.07 2.90
CA ASN A 111 -9.97 -3.23 2.90
C ASN A 111 -10.37 -4.52 2.17
N ILE A 112 -11.45 -5.12 2.67
CA ILE A 112 -12.25 -6.10 1.95
C ILE A 112 -13.71 -5.68 1.95
N GLN A 113 -14.41 -6.05 0.89
CA GLN A 113 -15.85 -6.01 0.78
C GLN A 113 -16.35 -7.36 0.26
N VAL A 114 -17.13 -8.07 1.08
CA VAL A 114 -17.63 -9.41 0.83
C VAL A 114 -19.13 -9.38 0.59
N ALA A 115 -19.56 -9.93 -0.54
CA ALA A 115 -20.97 -10.09 -0.87
C ALA A 115 -21.55 -11.39 -0.27
N LEU A 116 -22.88 -11.50 -0.24
CA LEU A 116 -23.58 -12.66 0.33
C LEU A 116 -23.28 -13.99 -0.39
N ASP A 117 -22.90 -13.92 -1.66
CA ASP A 117 -22.52 -15.10 -2.46
C ASP A 117 -21.06 -15.53 -2.25
N GLY A 118 -20.33 -14.82 -1.36
CA GLY A 118 -18.93 -15.06 -1.05
C GLY A 118 -17.95 -14.53 -2.10
N SER A 119 -18.42 -13.79 -3.11
CA SER A 119 -17.56 -12.95 -3.94
C SER A 119 -17.05 -11.76 -3.13
N TYR A 120 -15.82 -11.32 -3.40
CA TYR A 120 -15.26 -10.16 -2.71
C TYR A 120 -14.34 -9.34 -3.60
N THR A 121 -14.27 -8.05 -3.28
CA THR A 121 -13.27 -7.11 -3.77
C THR A 121 -12.51 -6.55 -2.58
N GLY A 122 -11.30 -6.07 -2.81
CA GLY A 122 -10.52 -5.42 -1.77
C GLY A 122 -9.41 -4.57 -2.36
N HIS A 123 -8.75 -3.82 -1.50
CA HIS A 123 -7.62 -3.00 -1.88
C HIS A 123 -6.61 -2.88 -0.75
N PHE A 124 -5.35 -2.72 -1.16
CA PHE A 124 -4.29 -2.16 -0.35
C PHE A 124 -4.01 -0.75 -0.87
N ILE A 125 -4.11 0.25 0.00
CA ILE A 125 -3.77 1.64 -0.34
C ILE A 125 -2.67 2.08 0.60
N PHE A 126 -1.48 2.32 0.06
CA PHE A 126 -0.43 3.01 0.78
C PHE A 126 -0.61 4.50 0.54
N ALA A 127 -0.84 5.26 1.59
CA ALA A 127 -1.14 6.68 1.49
C ALA A 127 -0.18 7.52 2.32
N VAL A 128 0.21 8.65 1.75
CA VAL A 128 0.80 9.80 2.44
C VAL A 128 -0.23 10.90 2.37
N GLU A 129 -0.74 11.33 3.52
CA GLU A 129 -1.82 12.31 3.60
C GLU A 129 -1.42 13.48 4.49
N LYS A 130 -1.88 14.68 4.16
CA LYS A 130 -1.79 15.82 5.06
C LYS A 130 -3.06 16.63 4.92
N ASN A 131 -3.63 17.00 6.05
CA ASN A 131 -4.82 17.83 6.11
C ASN A 131 -4.59 18.93 7.15
N GLU A 132 -4.92 20.16 6.79
CA GLU A 132 -4.89 21.27 7.73
C GLU A 132 -6.14 22.11 7.56
N TYR A 133 -6.64 22.65 8.67
CA TYR A 133 -7.79 23.52 8.69
C TYR A 133 -7.42 24.86 9.30
N ASN A 134 -7.56 25.92 8.51
CA ASN A 134 -7.37 27.28 8.98
C ASN A 134 -8.72 27.89 9.39
N TRP A 135 -8.89 28.04 10.70
CA TRP A 135 -10.10 28.61 11.30
C TRP A 135 -10.28 30.11 11.00
N ASN A 136 -9.21 30.84 10.67
CA ASN A 136 -9.30 32.28 10.45
C ASN A 136 -9.96 32.64 9.11
N ASP A 137 -9.71 31.85 8.08
CA ASP A 137 -10.24 32.07 6.73
C ASP A 137 -11.16 30.93 6.24
N SER A 138 -11.44 29.97 7.13
CA SER A 138 -12.29 28.80 6.90
C SER A 138 -11.80 27.90 5.75
N THR A 139 -10.49 27.90 5.51
CA THR A 139 -9.87 27.13 4.44
C THR A 139 -9.41 25.75 4.94
N SER A 140 -9.82 24.70 4.22
CA SER A 140 -9.26 23.36 4.33
C SER A 140 -8.17 23.17 3.27
N LEU A 141 -7.01 22.68 3.67
CA LEU A 141 -5.96 22.21 2.79
C LEU A 141 -5.89 20.69 2.90
N PHE A 142 -5.82 19.99 1.76
CA PHE A 142 -5.67 18.54 1.74
C PHE A 142 -4.66 18.13 0.67
N TYR A 143 -3.83 17.18 1.05
CA TYR A 143 -2.87 16.53 0.18
C TYR A 143 -2.96 15.02 0.38
N SER A 144 -2.89 14.28 -0.71
CA SER A 144 -2.70 12.83 -0.69
C SER A 144 -1.79 12.39 -1.83
N ALA A 145 -0.85 11.49 -1.57
CA ALA A 145 -0.28 10.59 -2.55
C ALA A 145 -0.70 9.16 -2.19
N SER A 146 -1.30 8.45 -3.15
CA SER A 146 -1.87 7.13 -2.94
C SER A 146 -1.35 6.12 -3.97
N TYR A 147 -0.98 4.95 -3.49
CA TYR A 147 -0.62 3.78 -4.29
C TYR A 147 -1.68 2.73 -4.04
N GLN A 148 -2.56 2.50 -5.01
CA GLN A 148 -3.75 1.68 -4.86
C GLN A 148 -3.57 0.36 -5.60
N LEU A 149 -3.71 -0.75 -4.88
CA LEU A 149 -3.58 -2.10 -5.40
C LEU A 149 -4.88 -2.85 -5.14
N LEU A 150 -5.70 -3.00 -6.18
CA LEU A 150 -7.01 -3.63 -6.09
C LEU A 150 -6.88 -5.13 -6.41
N PHE A 151 -7.72 -5.92 -5.75
CA PHE A 151 -7.84 -7.35 -5.99
C PHE A 151 -9.29 -7.80 -5.87
N LYS A 152 -9.57 -8.99 -6.36
CA LYS A 152 -10.90 -9.61 -6.30
C LYS A 152 -10.78 -11.12 -6.25
N GLY A 153 -11.75 -11.77 -5.61
CA GLY A 153 -11.79 -13.22 -5.51
C GLY A 153 -13.17 -13.75 -5.13
N THR A 154 -13.22 -15.04 -4.78
CA THR A 154 -14.46 -15.73 -4.35
C THR A 154 -14.16 -16.71 -3.22
N GLY A 155 -15.22 -17.21 -2.57
CA GLY A 155 -15.11 -18.23 -1.52
C GLY A 155 -14.76 -17.68 -0.14
N MET A 156 -15.08 -16.42 0.13
CA MET A 156 -14.94 -15.81 1.46
C MET A 156 -16.27 -15.81 2.19
N ASP A 157 -16.28 -16.11 3.49
CA ASP A 157 -17.50 -16.00 4.30
C ASP A 157 -17.93 -14.52 4.36
N TRP A 158 -19.22 -14.24 4.18
CA TRP A 158 -19.77 -12.89 4.26
C TRP A 158 -19.38 -12.17 5.55
N ALA A 159 -19.31 -12.88 6.68
CA ALA A 159 -18.95 -12.29 7.97
C ALA A 159 -17.45 -12.03 8.14
N THR A 160 -16.61 -12.31 7.14
CA THR A 160 -15.16 -12.16 7.24
C THR A 160 -14.78 -10.69 7.47
N SER A 161 -14.03 -10.44 8.55
CA SER A 161 -13.36 -9.17 8.79
C SER A 161 -11.88 -9.28 8.49
N ILE A 162 -11.28 -8.19 8.03
CA ILE A 162 -9.84 -8.12 7.81
C ILE A 162 -9.11 -7.95 9.16
N ASP A 163 -7.95 -8.58 9.25
CA ASP A 163 -6.95 -8.42 10.29
C ASP A 163 -5.55 -8.51 9.64
N ALA A 164 -4.48 -8.44 10.44
CA ALA A 164 -3.11 -8.51 9.92
C ALA A 164 -2.82 -9.85 9.20
N ALA A 165 -3.31 -10.97 9.71
CA ALA A 165 -3.05 -12.29 9.14
C ALA A 165 -3.79 -12.50 7.81
N LEU A 166 -5.04 -12.04 7.73
CA LEU A 166 -5.81 -12.06 6.49
C LEU A 166 -5.24 -11.08 5.47
N ALA A 167 -4.79 -9.90 5.88
CA ALA A 167 -4.13 -8.94 5.00
C ALA A 167 -2.86 -9.53 4.36
N GLU A 168 -2.01 -10.17 5.16
CA GLU A 168 -0.82 -10.88 4.67
C GLU A 168 -1.19 -12.01 3.71
N THR A 169 -2.20 -12.82 4.07
CA THR A 169 -2.68 -13.91 3.23
C THR A 169 -3.19 -13.40 1.88
N LEU A 170 -4.01 -12.36 1.87
CA LEU A 170 -4.57 -11.78 0.65
C LEU A 170 -3.49 -11.17 -0.22
N TRP A 171 -2.52 -10.49 0.38
CA TRP A 171 -1.38 -9.93 -0.34
C TRP A 171 -0.59 -10.98 -1.13
N HIS A 172 -0.35 -12.15 -0.54
CA HIS A 172 0.40 -13.23 -1.19
C HIS A 172 -0.43 -14.12 -2.11
N ARG A 173 -1.73 -14.25 -1.83
CA ARG A 173 -2.61 -15.18 -2.55
C ARG A 173 -3.27 -14.55 -3.76
N GLU A 174 -3.73 -13.32 -3.65
CA GLU A 174 -4.55 -12.71 -4.69
C GLU A 174 -3.73 -12.07 -5.79
N SER A 175 -4.19 -12.23 -7.03
CA SER A 175 -3.65 -11.47 -8.15
C SER A 175 -4.24 -10.06 -8.15
N LEU A 176 -3.39 -9.07 -8.33
CA LEU A 176 -3.82 -7.67 -8.44
C LEU A 176 -4.58 -7.46 -9.74
N SER A 177 -5.82 -6.98 -9.65
CA SER A 177 -6.69 -6.72 -10.79
C SER A 177 -6.48 -5.33 -11.40
N GLU A 178 -6.07 -4.37 -10.58
CA GLU A 178 -5.81 -2.98 -10.99
C GLU A 178 -4.80 -2.36 -10.04
N VAL A 179 -3.87 -1.58 -10.57
CA VAL A 179 -2.78 -0.98 -9.80
C VAL A 179 -2.56 0.45 -10.30
N THR A 180 -2.83 1.44 -9.46
CA THR A 180 -2.79 2.85 -9.82
C THR A 180 -2.00 3.68 -8.81
N PHE A 181 -1.49 4.81 -9.29
CA PHE A 181 -0.89 5.86 -8.50
C PHE A 181 -1.67 7.14 -8.74
N GLY A 182 -1.91 7.91 -7.69
CA GLY A 182 -2.45 9.24 -7.84
C GLY A 182 -2.01 10.19 -6.73
N THR A 183 -1.89 11.46 -7.09
CA THR A 183 -1.78 12.54 -6.12
C THR A 183 -2.99 13.44 -6.20
N VAL A 184 -3.34 14.06 -5.07
CA VAL A 184 -4.38 15.07 -4.95
C VAL A 184 -3.82 16.18 -4.07
N TRP A 185 -3.97 17.41 -4.53
CA TRP A 185 -3.86 18.63 -3.74
C TRP A 185 -5.18 19.37 -3.85
N SER A 186 -5.73 19.83 -2.73
CA SER A 186 -6.87 20.72 -2.75
C SER A 186 -6.80 21.81 -1.70
N ARG A 187 -7.37 22.95 -2.06
CA ARG A 187 -7.63 24.10 -1.21
C ARG A 187 -9.10 24.46 -1.34
N VAL A 188 -9.85 24.28 -0.26
CA VAL A 188 -11.30 24.47 -0.22
C VAL A 188 -11.64 25.54 0.81
N ARG A 189 -12.47 26.51 0.44
CA ARG A 189 -13.07 27.43 1.41
C ARG A 189 -14.44 26.89 1.82
N ASN A 190 -14.70 26.84 3.12
CA ASN A 190 -15.95 26.37 3.68
C ASN A 190 -16.77 27.56 4.19
N ASP A 191 -18.01 27.69 3.72
CA ASP A 191 -18.96 28.64 4.29
C ASP A 191 -19.71 27.98 5.46
N TRP A 192 -19.36 28.37 6.68
CA TRP A 192 -19.99 27.87 7.90
C TRP A 192 -21.49 28.14 8.00
N SER A 193 -21.99 29.19 7.34
CA SER A 193 -23.39 29.59 7.45
C SER A 193 -24.31 28.76 6.55
N THR A 194 -23.80 28.29 5.42
CA THR A 194 -24.55 27.52 4.43
C THR A 194 -24.13 26.05 4.34
N GLY A 195 -22.93 25.72 4.85
CA GLY A 195 -22.28 24.43 4.63
C GLY A 195 -21.72 24.25 3.22
N ALA A 196 -21.69 25.30 2.40
CA ALA A 196 -21.19 25.23 1.03
C ALA A 196 -19.65 25.19 0.99
N GLU A 197 -19.13 24.37 0.09
CA GLU A 197 -17.69 24.27 -0.22
C GLU A 197 -17.39 25.00 -1.53
N THR A 198 -16.32 25.79 -1.55
CA THR A 198 -15.79 26.43 -2.77
C THR A 198 -14.38 25.92 -3.03
N TRP A 199 -14.20 25.17 -4.12
CA TRP A 199 -12.90 24.68 -4.55
C TRP A 199 -12.08 25.83 -5.15
N LEU A 200 -11.09 26.29 -4.40
CA LEU A 200 -10.19 27.36 -4.86
C LEU A 200 -9.10 26.78 -5.78
N GLU A 201 -8.59 25.61 -5.41
CA GLU A 201 -7.64 24.83 -6.19
C GLU A 201 -7.91 23.35 -5.93
N TRP A 202 -7.91 22.54 -6.99
CA TRP A 202 -7.90 21.09 -6.86
C TRP A 202 -7.15 20.51 -8.04
N GLU A 203 -6.03 19.84 -7.79
CA GLU A 203 -5.18 19.32 -8.85
C GLU A 203 -4.47 18.05 -8.42
N GLY A 204 -3.88 17.36 -9.38
CA GLY A 204 -3.13 16.17 -9.08
C GLY A 204 -2.63 15.45 -10.31
N TRP A 205 -2.15 14.24 -10.06
CA TRP A 205 -1.66 13.34 -11.09
C TRP A 205 -2.39 12.02 -11.01
N GLU A 206 -2.66 11.41 -12.16
CA GLU A 206 -3.14 10.02 -12.26
C GLU A 206 -2.18 9.20 -13.14
N SER A 207 -1.89 7.98 -12.73
CA SER A 207 -1.04 7.05 -13.49
C SER A 207 -1.34 5.60 -13.17
N ASP A 208 -1.01 4.73 -14.13
CA ASP A 208 -0.77 3.31 -13.87
C ASP A 208 0.47 3.13 -12.98
N LEU A 209 0.39 2.17 -12.06
CA LEU A 209 1.49 1.79 -11.17
C LEU A 209 1.99 0.40 -11.55
N LYS A 210 3.29 0.25 -11.81
CA LYS A 210 3.90 -1.05 -12.07
C LYS A 210 4.50 -1.59 -10.78
N VAL A 211 4.05 -2.75 -10.34
CA VAL A 211 4.57 -3.43 -9.13
C VAL A 211 5.26 -4.73 -9.50
N ALA A 212 6.30 -5.09 -8.75
CA ALA A 212 6.91 -6.41 -8.87
C ALA A 212 5.91 -7.50 -8.44
N ALA A 213 5.99 -8.66 -9.08
CA ALA A 213 5.24 -9.83 -8.65
C ALA A 213 5.54 -10.11 -7.18
N VAL A 214 4.50 -10.30 -6.37
CA VAL A 214 4.64 -10.67 -4.97
C VAL A 214 5.40 -11.99 -4.94
N PRO A 215 6.58 -12.08 -4.30
CA PRO A 215 7.31 -13.33 -4.23
C PRO A 215 6.41 -14.39 -3.56
N GLU A 216 6.26 -15.54 -4.21
CA GLU A 216 5.56 -16.67 -3.61
C GLU A 216 6.18 -16.98 -2.24
N PRO A 217 5.39 -17.32 -1.21
CA PRO A 217 5.96 -17.72 0.07
C PRO A 217 6.96 -18.85 -0.17
N ALA A 218 8.17 -18.69 0.36
CA ALA A 218 9.33 -19.54 0.10
C ALA A 218 9.16 -21.02 0.51
N THR A 219 7.97 -21.44 0.94
CA THR A 219 7.61 -22.83 1.24
C THR A 219 7.94 -23.76 0.07
N ALA A 220 7.67 -23.39 -1.18
CA ALA A 220 8.00 -24.24 -2.33
C ALA A 220 9.53 -24.46 -2.49
N ALA A 221 10.34 -23.41 -2.27
CA ALA A 221 11.79 -23.50 -2.32
C ALA A 221 12.38 -24.31 -1.14
N LEU A 222 11.76 -24.23 0.04
CA LEU A 222 12.17 -24.99 1.23
C LEU A 222 11.92 -26.50 1.10
N PHE A 223 10.84 -26.92 0.43
CA PHE A 223 10.61 -28.35 0.15
C PHE A 223 11.64 -28.93 -0.83
N GLY A 224 12.06 -28.17 -1.84
CA GLY A 224 13.09 -28.59 -2.80
C GLY A 224 14.47 -28.79 -2.16
N ILE A 225 14.86 -27.89 -1.25
CA ILE A 225 16.14 -27.98 -0.52
C ILE A 225 16.10 -29.13 0.51
N GLY A 226 14.97 -29.33 1.19
CA GLY A 226 14.79 -30.42 2.15
C GLY A 226 14.90 -31.81 1.52
N LEU A 227 14.34 -32.01 0.34
CA LEU A 227 14.44 -33.28 -0.39
C LEU A 227 15.85 -33.56 -0.93
N ALA A 228 16.56 -32.52 -1.41
CA ALA A 228 17.95 -32.65 -1.87
C ALA A 228 18.92 -33.00 -0.73
N ALA A 229 18.71 -32.43 0.46
CA ALA A 229 19.50 -32.73 1.66
C ALA A 229 19.30 -34.19 2.13
N ILE A 230 18.06 -34.70 2.11
CA ILE A 230 17.75 -36.08 2.49
C ILE A 230 18.30 -37.08 1.46
N ALA A 231 18.22 -36.77 0.15
CA ALA A 231 18.80 -37.60 -0.90
C ALA A 231 20.34 -37.65 -0.82
N GLY A 232 21.00 -36.53 -0.49
CA GLY A 232 22.44 -36.47 -0.27
C GLY A 232 22.91 -37.29 0.94
N LEU A 233 22.14 -37.28 2.04
CA LEU A 233 22.44 -38.05 3.24
C LEU A 233 22.26 -39.56 3.06
N ARG A 234 21.30 -40.01 2.24
CA ARG A 234 21.15 -41.45 1.91
C ARG A 234 22.29 -41.98 1.04
N ARG A 235 22.90 -41.15 0.19
CA ARG A 235 24.02 -41.57 -0.67
C ARG A 235 25.33 -41.75 0.08
N ARG A 236 25.55 -40.98 1.16
CA ARG A 236 26.75 -41.10 2.02
C ARG A 236 26.75 -42.28 2.99
N LYS A 237 25.60 -42.93 3.23
CA LYS A 237 25.49 -44.07 4.15
C LYS A 237 25.68 -45.44 3.48
N ARG A 238 25.92 -45.48 2.17
CA ARG A 238 26.00 -46.70 1.34
C ARG A 238 27.39 -46.95 0.72
N ASN A 239 28.40 -46.15 1.05
CA ASN A 239 29.80 -46.38 0.71
C ASN A 239 30.60 -46.62 1.98
#